data_AF-A0A645ANF6-F1
#
_entry.id   AF-A0A645ANF6-F1
#
_cell.length_a   1.000
_cell.length_b   1.000
_cell.length_c   1.000
_cell.angle_alpha   90.00
_cell.angle_beta   90.00
_cell.angle_gamma   90.00
#
_symmetry.space_group_name_H-M   'P 1'
#
loop_
_entity.id
_entity.type
_entity.pdbx_description
1 polymer ?
#
loop_
_entity_poly.entity_id
_entity_poly.type
_entity_poly.pdbx_seq_one_letter_code
_entity_poly.pdbx_strand_id
1 'polypeptide(L)'
;MGGTFYDFLAMLPVSATVSFVLHTAVKWKIRPFIQNLVSSFVIAVMTAILSELLTFPIQPDTIIISAIMPLLPGTVLTNGIRDTFRGDYMSGAAKILEAFVIAIFIAIGIGAGLVVGGEVIR
;
A
#
# COMPACT_ATOMS: atom_id res chain seq x y z
N MET A 1 6.76 2.62 17.33
CA MET A 1 7.50 2.51 16.05
C MET A 1 8.51 3.65 16.07
N GLY A 2 9.76 3.36 16.41
CA GLY A 2 10.80 4.36 16.71
C GLY A 2 11.36 4.98 15.44
N GLY A 3 10.60 5.89 14.83
CA GLY A 3 11.05 6.67 13.69
C GLY A 3 11.90 7.85 14.13
N THR A 4 13.04 8.04 13.48
CA THR A 4 13.87 9.24 13.66
C THR A 4 13.14 10.42 13.00
N PHE A 5 13.37 11.67 13.43
CA PHE A 5 12.78 12.86 12.76
C PHE A 5 13.02 12.87 11.23
N TYR A 6 14.11 12.23 10.78
CA TYR A 6 14.44 12.03 9.37
C TYR A 6 13.45 11.11 8.61
N ASP A 7 12.87 10.10 9.26
CA ASP A 7 11.88 9.21 8.63
C ASP A 7 10.59 9.97 8.29
N PHE A 8 10.18 10.90 9.17
CA PHE A 8 9.02 11.76 8.93
C PHE A 8 9.25 12.70 7.74
N LEU A 9 10.46 13.26 7.63
CA LEU A 9 10.80 14.16 6.54
C LEU A 9 10.88 13.43 5.20
N ALA A 10 11.44 12.22 5.19
CA ALA A 10 11.51 11.35 4.02
C ALA A 10 10.13 10.86 3.56
N MET A 11 9.16 10.74 4.47
CA MET A 11 7.81 10.28 4.16
C MET A 11 6.98 11.31 3.39
N LEU A 12 7.25 12.60 3.53
CA LEU A 12 6.53 13.67 2.81
C LEU A 12 6.61 13.54 1.28
N PRO A 13 7.79 13.42 0.64
CA PRO A 13 7.87 13.25 -0.81
C PRO A 13 7.31 11.91 -1.29
N VAL A 14 7.51 10.82 -0.55
CA VAL A 14 6.94 9.50 -0.89
C VAL A 14 5.42 9.56 -0.87
N SER A 15 4.82 10.13 0.17
CA SER A 15 3.36 10.24 0.30
C SER A 15 2.75 11.21 -0.72
N ALA A 16 3.46 12.27 -1.11
CA ALA A 16 3.03 13.18 -2.16
C ALA A 16 2.98 12.50 -3.54
N THR A 17 4.04 11.77 -3.91
CA THR A 17 4.07 11.00 -5.17
C THR A 17 3.00 9.92 -5.20
N VAL A 18 2.78 9.24 -4.08
CA VAL A 18 1.74 8.21 -3.96
C VAL A 18 0.33 8.81 -4.05
N SER A 19 0.08 9.95 -3.39
CA SER A 19 -1.21 10.67 -3.50
C SER A 19 -1.49 11.13 -4.94
N PHE A 20 -0.44 11.52 -5.67
CA PHE A 20 -0.56 11.92 -7.08
C PHE A 20 -0.85 10.73 -8.00
N VAL A 21 -0.20 9.58 -7.77
CA VAL A 21 -0.46 8.32 -8.49
C VAL A 21 -1.87 7.82 -8.19
N LEU A 22 -2.31 7.85 -6.93
CA LEU A 22 -3.68 7.50 -6.53
C LEU A 22 -4.72 8.43 -7.19
N HIS A 23 -4.50 9.75 -7.20
CA HIS A 23 -5.40 10.69 -7.87
C HIS A 23 -5.51 10.42 -9.37
N THR A 24 -4.39 10.12 -10.02
CA THR A 24 -4.39 9.73 -11.44
C THR A 24 -5.13 8.41 -11.64
N ALA A 25 -4.89 7.40 -10.80
CA ALA A 25 -5.51 6.08 -10.93
C ALA A 25 -7.03 6.09 -10.66
N VAL A 26 -7.52 6.96 -9.78
CA VAL A 26 -8.95 7.17 -9.51
C VAL A 26 -9.64 7.81 -10.71
N LYS A 27 -8.96 8.73 -11.40
CA LYS A 27 -9.49 9.41 -12.60
C LYS A 27 -9.76 8.44 -13.76
N TRP A 28 -9.08 7.31 -13.80
CA TRP A 28 -9.21 6.28 -14.84
C TRP A 28 -10.27 5.19 -14.55
N LYS A 29 -11.05 5.29 -13.46
CA LYS A 29 -12.08 4.30 -13.08
C LYS A 29 -11.55 2.85 -13.00
N ILE A 30 -10.30 2.68 -12.59
CA ILE A 30 -9.69 1.36 -12.41
C ILE A 30 -10.29 0.67 -11.17
N ARG A 31 -10.40 -0.67 -11.18
CA ARG A 31 -10.87 -1.46 -10.02
C ARG A 31 -9.99 -1.19 -8.77
N PRO A 32 -10.55 -1.18 -7.55
CA PRO A 32 -9.81 -0.86 -6.32
C PRO A 32 -8.56 -1.73 -6.10
N PHE A 33 -8.63 -3.02 -6.43
CA PHE A 33 -7.50 -3.95 -6.27
C PHE A 33 -6.32 -3.64 -7.20
N ILE A 34 -6.57 -3.18 -8.44
CA ILE A 34 -5.49 -2.80 -9.37
C ILE A 34 -4.87 -1.47 -8.93
N GLN A 35 -5.68 -0.53 -8.44
CA GLN A 35 -5.17 0.73 -7.89
C GLN A 35 -4.23 0.47 -6.70
N ASN A 36 -4.60 -0.46 -5.83
CA ASN A 36 -3.80 -0.84 -4.68
C ASN A 36 -2.48 -1.53 -5.07
N LEU A 37 -2.48 -2.36 -6.12
CA LEU A 37 -1.26 -2.95 -6.68
C LEU A 37 -0.27 -1.89 -7.19
N VAL A 38 -0.74 -0.97 -8.04
CA VAL A 38 0.12 0.08 -8.62
C VAL A 38 0.65 1.00 -7.53
N SER A 39 -0.20 1.38 -6.58
CA SER A 39 0.18 2.30 -5.50
C SER A 39 1.20 1.67 -4.56
N SER A 40 0.98 0.41 -4.16
CA SER A 40 1.93 -0.32 -3.30
C SER A 40 3.27 -0.58 -3.99
N PHE A 41 3.28 -0.84 -5.30
CA PHE A 41 4.50 -0.93 -6.10
C PHE A 41 5.27 0.40 -6.11
N VAL A 42 4.59 1.52 -6.36
CA VAL A 42 5.22 2.85 -6.35
C VAL A 42 5.76 3.21 -4.97
N ILE A 43 5.04 2.89 -3.88
CA ILE A 43 5.52 3.09 -2.51
C ILE A 43 6.87 2.39 -2.31
N ALA A 44 6.95 1.10 -2.67
CA ALA A 44 8.15 0.30 -2.46
C ALA A 44 9.34 0.80 -3.29
N VAL A 45 9.14 1.11 -4.57
CA VAL A 45 10.20 1.64 -5.45
C VAL A 45 10.68 3.01 -4.98
N MET A 46 9.77 3.92 -4.64
CA MET A 46 10.14 5.25 -4.17
C MET A 46 10.89 5.20 -2.83
N THR A 47 10.46 4.31 -1.92
CA THR A 47 11.15 4.13 -0.64
C THR A 47 12.56 3.58 -0.83
N ALA A 48 12.75 2.64 -1.76
CA ALA A 48 14.06 2.10 -2.10
C ALA A 48 15.01 3.20 -2.63
N ILE A 49 14.57 3.99 -3.62
CA ILE A 49 15.37 5.10 -4.17
C ILE A 49 15.72 6.13 -3.09
N LEU A 50 14.77 6.46 -2.22
CA LEU A 50 14.97 7.47 -1.18
C LEU A 50 15.91 7.00 -0.07
N SER A 51 15.91 5.69 0.21
CA SER A 51 16.84 5.07 1.18
C SER A 51 18.30 5.12 0.71
N GLU A 52 18.55 5.21 -0.61
CA GLU A 52 19.88 5.35 -1.18
C GLU A 52 20.32 6.82 -1.22
N LEU A 53 19.41 7.73 -1.58
CA LEU A 53 19.71 9.15 -1.73
C LEU A 53 19.99 9.85 -0.39
N LEU A 54 19.40 9.36 0.71
CA LEU A 54 19.60 9.88 2.05
C LEU A 54 20.61 9.02 2.81
N THR A 55 21.81 9.56 3.06
CA THR A 55 22.87 8.93 3.89
C THR A 55 22.51 8.80 5.39
N PHE A 56 21.26 9.06 5.77
CA PHE A 56 20.78 9.00 7.14
C PHE A 56 20.25 7.61 7.48
N PRO A 57 20.24 7.19 8.76
CA PRO A 57 19.68 5.92 9.19
C PRO A 57 18.15 5.97 9.08
N ILE A 58 17.63 5.69 7.88
CA ILE A 58 16.21 5.59 7.59
C ILE A 58 15.79 4.13 7.68
N GLN A 59 14.61 3.88 8.24
CA GLN A 59 14.03 2.53 8.29
C GLN A 59 12.99 2.36 7.16
N PRO A 60 13.35 1.73 6.02
CA PRO A 60 12.44 1.58 4.88
C PRO A 60 11.18 0.79 5.24
N ASP A 61 11.29 -0.20 6.13
CA ASP A 61 10.14 -0.97 6.62
C ASP A 61 9.09 -0.09 7.30
N THR A 62 9.55 0.89 8.11
CA THR A 62 8.66 1.83 8.81
C THR A 62 7.92 2.74 7.83
N ILE A 63 8.59 3.18 6.76
CA ILE A 63 8.00 4.02 5.70
C ILE A 63 6.98 3.23 4.88
N ILE A 64 7.31 1.99 4.51
CA ILE A 64 6.40 1.15 3.74
C ILE A 64 5.14 0.85 4.57
N ILE A 65 5.30 0.44 5.83
CA ILE A 65 4.17 0.13 6.71
C ILE A 65 3.28 1.36 6.94
N SER A 66 3.85 2.55 7.13
CA SER A 66 3.08 3.78 7.34
C SER A 66 2.33 4.22 6.08
N ALA A 67 2.92 4.04 4.90
CA ALA A 67 2.30 4.41 3.63
C ALA A 67 1.17 3.46 3.20
N ILE A 68 1.22 2.18 3.56
CA ILE A 68 0.21 1.18 3.13
C ILE A 68 -1.04 1.13 4.02
N MET A 69 -1.00 1.66 5.25
CA MET A 69 -2.13 1.59 6.19
C MET A 69 -3.48 2.04 5.61
N PRO A 70 -3.57 3.13 4.82
CA PRO A 70 -4.84 3.56 4.23
C PRO A 70 -5.38 2.62 3.16
N LEU A 71 -4.51 1.80 2.55
CA LEU A 71 -4.87 0.88 1.47
C LEU A 71 -5.41 -0.45 2.00
N LEU A 72 -5.27 -0.73 3.30
CA LEU A 72 -5.75 -1.98 3.88
C LEU A 72 -7.27 -2.09 3.73
N PRO A 73 -7.80 -3.25 3.28
CA PRO A 73 -9.23 -3.45 3.06
C PRO A 73 -9.99 -3.73 4.38
N GLY A 74 -9.69 -2.99 5.44
CA GLY A 74 -10.28 -3.20 6.77
C GLY A 74 -11.78 -2.89 6.81
N THR A 75 -12.23 -1.86 6.09
CA THR A 75 -13.65 -1.47 6.02
C THR A 75 -14.48 -2.49 5.24
N VAL A 76 -13.96 -3.01 4.13
CA VAL A 76 -14.61 -4.07 3.32
C VAL A 76 -14.69 -5.36 4.11
N LEU A 77 -13.61 -5.77 4.78
CA LEU A 77 -13.59 -6.96 5.62
C LEU A 77 -14.60 -6.87 6.77
N THR A 78 -14.60 -5.75 7.50
CA THR A 78 -15.53 -5.52 8.61
C THR A 78 -16.99 -5.53 8.13
N ASN A 79 -17.26 -4.91 6.98
CA ASN A 79 -18.60 -4.92 6.37
C ASN A 79 -19.01 -6.31 5.88
N GLY A 80 -18.08 -7.10 5.33
CA GLY A 80 -18.33 -8.48 4.92
C GLY A 80 -18.73 -9.36 6.09
N ILE A 81 -17.97 -9.29 7.19
CA ILE A 81 -18.29 -9.99 8.45
C ILE A 81 -19.68 -9.54 8.96
N ARG A 82 -19.96 -8.23 8.97
CA ARG A 82 -21.25 -7.69 9.40
C ARG A 82 -22.42 -8.22 8.57
N ASP A 83 -22.26 -8.32 7.26
CA ASP A 83 -23.32 -8.80 6.36
C ASP A 83 -23.56 -10.30 6.48
N THR A 84 -22.50 -11.09 6.72
CA THR A 84 -22.61 -12.50 7.13
C THR A 84 -23.47 -12.63 8.40
N PHE A 85 -23.22 -11.81 9.43
CA PHE A 85 -24.02 -11.84 10.67
C PHE A 85 -25.47 -11.35 10.48
N ARG A 86 -25.75 -10.58 9.43
CA ARG A 86 -27.11 -10.14 9.05
C ARG A 86 -27.89 -11.19 8.27
N GLY A 87 -27.29 -12.34 7.96
CA GLY A 87 -27.89 -13.41 7.16
C GLY A 87 -27.72 -13.22 5.65
N ASP A 88 -26.97 -12.21 5.20
CA ASP A 88 -26.61 -12.02 3.79
C ASP A 88 -25.24 -12.66 3.51
N TYR A 89 -25.23 -13.99 3.45
CA TYR A 89 -24.02 -14.78 3.26
C TYR A 89 -23.38 -14.57 1.88
N MET A 90 -24.19 -14.31 0.85
CA MET A 90 -23.69 -14.09 -0.51
C MET A 90 -22.92 -12.77 -0.60
N SER A 91 -23.46 -11.68 -0.04
CA SER A 91 -22.76 -10.39 0.04
C SER A 91 -21.55 -10.47 0.97
N GLY A 92 -21.72 -11.10 2.14
CA GLY A 92 -20.64 -11.26 3.12
C GLY A 92 -19.43 -12.01 2.57
N ALA A 93 -19.65 -13.16 1.92
CA ALA A 93 -18.59 -13.95 1.31
C ALA A 93 -17.89 -13.19 0.16
N ALA A 94 -18.66 -12.47 -0.67
CA ALA A 94 -18.10 -11.66 -1.76
C ALA A 94 -17.17 -10.55 -1.23
N LYS A 95 -17.55 -9.85 -0.17
CA LYS A 95 -16.74 -8.77 0.43
C LYS A 95 -15.48 -9.30 1.12
N ILE A 96 -15.57 -10.44 1.80
CA ILE A 96 -14.40 -11.08 2.40
C ILE A 96 -13.41 -11.51 1.31
N LEU A 97 -13.91 -12.10 0.22
CA LEU A 97 -13.08 -12.47 -0.93
C LEU A 97 -12.44 -11.23 -1.58
N GLU A 98 -13.20 -10.15 -1.75
CA GLU A 98 -12.67 -8.87 -2.26
C GLU A 98 -11.52 -8.35 -1.39
N ALA A 99 -11.69 -8.36 -0.06
CA ALA A 99 -10.65 -7.95 0.87
C ALA A 99 -9.39 -8.83 0.76
N PHE A 100 -9.55 -10.14 0.59
CA PHE A 100 -8.44 -11.07 0.36
C PHE A 100 -7.68 -10.77 -0.93
N VAL A 101 -8.41 -10.56 -2.04
CA VAL A 101 -7.81 -10.21 -3.34
C VAL A 101 -7.03 -8.90 -3.22
N ILE A 102 -7.60 -7.87 -2.58
CA ILE A 102 -6.89 -6.61 -2.36
C ILE A 102 -5.60 -6.83 -1.56
N ALA A 103 -5.63 -7.61 -0.49
CA ALA A 103 -4.45 -7.89 0.33
C ALA A 103 -3.34 -8.60 -0.46
N ILE A 104 -3.70 -9.58 -1.29
CA ILE A 104 -2.75 -10.29 -2.17
C ILE A 104 -2.12 -9.32 -3.17
N PHE A 105 -2.91 -8.46 -3.80
CA PHE A 105 -2.41 -7.47 -4.76
C PHE A 105 -1.46 -6.46 -4.10
N ILE A 106 -1.76 -6.01 -2.88
CA ILE A 106 -0.85 -5.15 -2.11
C ILE A 106 0.47 -5.89 -1.81
N ALA A 107 0.40 -7.14 -1.34
CA ALA A 107 1.59 -7.93 -1.03
C ALA A 107 2.48 -8.15 -2.27
N ILE A 108 1.87 -8.45 -3.43
CA ILE A 108 2.58 -8.58 -4.71
C ILE A 108 3.22 -7.25 -5.11
N GLY A 109 2.50 -6.13 -4.99
CA GLY A 109 3.01 -4.82 -5.37
C GLY A 109 4.23 -4.41 -4.54
N ILE A 110 4.16 -4.59 -3.22
CA ILE A 110 5.30 -4.33 -2.32
C ILE A 110 6.46 -5.27 -2.65
N GLY A 111 6.20 -6.58 -2.76
CA GLY A 111 7.24 -7.56 -3.05
C GLY A 111 7.96 -7.29 -4.36
N ALA A 112 7.20 -7.01 -5.43
CA ALA A 112 7.76 -6.66 -6.73
C ALA A 112 8.53 -5.33 -6.68
N GLY A 113 8.01 -4.33 -5.99
CA GLY A 113 8.68 -3.02 -5.86
C GLY A 113 9.96 -3.09 -5.02
N LEU A 114 10.01 -3.94 -4.00
CA LEU A 114 11.22 -4.21 -3.22
C LEU A 114 12.26 -4.99 -4.02
N VAL A 115 11.85 -5.96 -4.84
CA VAL A 115 12.79 -6.69 -5.72
C VAL A 115 13.40 -5.73 -6.74
N VAL A 116 12.58 -4.92 -7.40
CA VAL A 116 13.05 -3.91 -8.37
C VAL A 116 13.92 -2.87 -7.67
N GLY A 117 13.48 -2.34 -6.53
CA GLY A 117 14.26 -1.39 -5.73
C GLY A 117 15.58 -1.98 -5.24
N GLY A 118 15.58 -3.26 -4.85
CA GLY A 118 16.78 -3.98 -4.44
C GLY A 118 17.77 -4.27 -5.58
N GLU A 119 17.28 -4.47 -6.81
CA GLU A 119 18.14 -4.51 -8.00
C GLU A 119 18.69 -3.14 -8.39
N VAL A 120 17.96 -2.04 -8.11
CA VAL A 120 18.45 -0.67 -8.35
C VAL A 120 19.57 -0.28 -7.38
N ILE A 121 19.59 -0.84 -6.17
CA ILE A 121 20.54 -0.50 -5.08
C ILE A 121 21.85 -1.31 -5.16
N ARG A 122 21.92 -2.38 -5.98
CA ARG A 122 23.05 -3.32 -6.02
C ARG A 122 24.01 -3.03 -7.17
#